data_AF-A0A1N7I6P2-F1
#
_entry.id   AF-A0A1N7I6P2-F1
#
_cell.length_a   1.000
_cell.length_b   1.000
_cell.length_c   1.000
_cell.angle_alpha   90.00
_cell.angle_beta   90.00
_cell.angle_gamma   90.00
#
_symmetry.space_group_name_H-M   'P 1'
#
loop_
_entity.id
_entity.type
_entity.pdbx_description
1 polymer ?
#
loop_
_entity_poly.entity_id
_entity_poly.type
_entity_poly.pdbx_seq_one_letter_code
_entity_poly.pdbx_strand_id
1 'polypeptide(L)' 'MKSKFTATILALFLGGLGIHRFYLGQNIKGILYLLFFWTFVPALIAFFDFLIFITMSEERFNYKYNLQTGF' A
#
# COMPACT_ATOMS: atom_id res chain seq x y z
N MET A 1 -3.45 14.21 4.27
CA MET A 1 -3.19 13.05 5.14
C MET A 1 -3.81 11.82 4.51
N LYS A 2 -3.06 10.73 4.42
CA LYS A 2 -3.48 9.44 3.89
C LYS A 2 -4.18 8.64 4.98
N SER A 3 -5.26 7.94 4.64
CA SER A 3 -6.04 7.11 5.57
C SER A 3 -5.58 5.66 5.53
N LYS A 4 -5.40 5.07 6.71
CA LYS A 4 -5.10 3.63 6.86
C LYS A 4 -6.20 2.77 6.24
N PHE A 5 -7.46 3.09 6.56
CA PHE A 5 -8.61 2.33 6.08
C PHE A 5 -8.69 2.31 4.56
N THR A 6 -8.48 3.45 3.91
CA THR A 6 -8.42 3.54 2.44
C THR A 6 -7.26 2.71 1.88
N ALA A 7 -6.07 2.78 2.48
CA ALA A 7 -4.93 1.98 2.04
C ALA A 7 -5.18 0.46 2.19
N THR A 8 -5.85 0.03 3.26
CA THR A 8 -6.25 -1.36 3.49
C THR A 8 -7.24 -1.85 2.42
N ILE A 9 -8.30 -1.08 2.13
CA ILE A 9 -9.28 -1.44 1.08
C ILE A 9 -8.60 -1.49 -0.29
N LEU A 10 -7.77 -0.51 -0.62
CA LEU A 10 -7.03 -0.50 -1.89
C LEU A 10 -6.08 -1.70 -2.00
N ALA A 11 -5.44 -2.11 -0.91
CA ALA A 11 -4.56 -3.29 -0.91
C ALA A 11 -5.35 -4.60 -1.13
N LEU A 12 -6.59 -4.70 -0.63
CA LEU A 12 -7.42 -5.88 -0.81
C LEU A 12 -7.98 -6.00 -2.24
N PHE A 13 -8.57 -4.93 -2.77
CA PHE A 13 -9.27 -4.97 -4.06
C PHE A 13 -8.38 -4.65 -5.26
N LEU A 14 -7.46 -3.69 -5.11
CA LEU A 14 -6.60 -3.18 -6.19
C LEU A 14 -5.11 -3.46 -5.90
N GLY A 15 -4.84 -4.40 -4.99
CA GLY A 15 -3.49 -4.77 -4.55
C GLY A 15 -2.63 -5.42 -5.63
N GLY A 16 -3.23 -6.27 -6.46
CA GLY A 16 -2.56 -6.89 -7.60
C GLY A 16 -2.04 -5.89 -8.63
N LEU A 17 -2.67 -4.71 -8.72
CA LEU A 17 -2.22 -3.59 -9.56
C LEU A 17 -1.26 -2.65 -8.83
N GLY A 18 -1.11 -2.77 -7.51
CA GLY A 18 -0.26 -1.91 -6.68
C GLY A 18 -0.80 -0.52 -6.42
N ILE A 19 -2.10 -0.28 -6.61
CA ILE A 19 -2.70 1.06 -6.50
C ILE A 19 -2.62 1.63 -5.08
N HIS A 20 -2.63 0.77 -4.05
CA HIS A 20 -2.37 1.19 -2.67
C HIS A 20 -0.99 1.82 -2.48
N ARG A 21 0.04 1.40 -3.23
CA ARG A 21 1.39 1.98 -3.15
C ARG A 21 1.43 3.40 -3.71
N PHE A 22 0.71 3.66 -4.80
CA PHE A 22 0.53 5.02 -5.33
C PHE A 22 -0.25 5.90 -4.35
N TYR A 23 -1.32 5.36 -3.75
CA TYR A 23 -2.05 6.07 -2.71
C TYR A 23 -1.12 6.46 -1.56
N LEU A 24 -0.18 5.59 -1.16
CA LEU A 24 0.82 5.83 -0.12
C LEU A 24 1.99 6.76 -0.55
N GLY A 25 2.01 7.27 -1.78
CA GLY A 25 3.09 8.11 -2.31
C GLY A 25 4.35 7.33 -2.69
N GLN A 26 4.28 6.00 -2.69
CA GLN A 26 5.40 5.11 -3.03
C GLN A 26 5.38 4.79 -4.54
N ASN A 27 5.48 5.82 -5.38
CA ASN A 27 5.28 5.72 -6.84
C ASN A 27 6.19 4.68 -7.51
N ILE A 28 7.47 4.62 -7.12
CA ILE A 28 8.42 3.64 -7.65
C ILE A 28 7.95 2.20 -7.37
N LYS A 29 7.46 1.94 -6.13
CA LYS A 29 6.91 0.62 -5.78
C LYS A 29 5.64 0.32 -6.55
N GLY A 30 4.78 1.32 -6.74
CA GLY A 30 3.58 1.19 -7.57
C GLY A 30 3.90 0.81 -9.02
N ILE A 31 4.90 1.46 -9.63
CA ILE A 31 5.35 1.14 -11.00
C ILE A 31 5.90 -0.28 -11.08
N LEU A 32 6.67 -0.73 -10.08
CA LEU A 32 7.14 -2.11 -10.02
C LEU A 32 5.97 -3.10 -9.95
N TYR A 33 4.94 -2.81 -9.16
CA TYR A 33 3.74 -3.65 -9.12
C TYR A 33 3.03 -3.70 -10.48
N LEU A 34 2.91 -2.56 -11.18
CA LEU A 34 2.34 -2.50 -12.53
C LEU A 34 3.20 -3.20 -13.59
N LEU A 35 4.51 -3.34 -13.40
CA LEU A 35 5.35 -4.10 -14.33
C LEU A 35 5.20 -5.61 -14.10
N PHE A 36 5.03 -6.02 -12.84
CA PHE A 36 4.94 -7.42 -12.44
C PHE A 36 3.52 -7.95 -12.24
N PHE A 37 2.46 -7.17 -12.50
CA PHE A 37 1.08 -7.57 -12.19
C PHE A 37 0.68 -8.90 -12.86
N TRP A 38 1.20 -9.19 -14.05
CA TRP A 38 0.95 -10.44 -14.78
C TRP A 38 1.55 -11.68 -14.10
N THR A 39 2.49 -11.51 -13.17
CA THR A 39 3.16 -12.63 -12.48
C THR A 39 2.36 -13.12 -11.28
N PHE A 40 1.26 -12.44 -10.91
CA PHE A 40 0.50 -12.62 -9.67
C PHE A 40 1.31 -12.41 -8.36
N VAL A 41 2.63 -12.22 -8.44
CA VAL A 41 3.49 -11.88 -7.29
C VAL A 41 3.01 -10.61 -6.57
N PRO A 42 2.68 -9.51 -7.27
CA PRO A 42 2.18 -8.30 -6.61
C PRO A 42 0.88 -8.52 -5.83
N ALA A 43 0.01 -9.42 -6.30
CA ALA A 43 -1.24 -9.76 -5.60
C ALA A 43 -0.96 -10.46 -4.27
N LEU A 44 0.01 -11.39 -4.24
CA LEU A 44 0.42 -12.06 -3.01
C LEU A 44 1.03 -11.06 -2.01
N ILE A 45 1.92 -10.17 -2.47
CA ILE A 45 2.51 -9.15 -1.60
C ILE A 45 1.43 -8.19 -1.06
N ALA A 46 0.47 -7.80 -1.90
CA ALA A 46 -0.61 -6.92 -1.48
C ALA A 46 -1.55 -7.57 -0.46
N PHE A 47 -1.73 -8.89 -0.51
CA PHE A 47 -2.44 -9.63 0.51
C PHE A 47 -1.73 -9.56 1.88
N PHE A 48 -0.40 -9.70 1.91
CA PHE A 48 0.37 -9.48 3.14
C PHE A 48 0.31 -8.01 3.60
N ASP A 49 0.38 -7.05 2.67
CA ASP A 49 0.20 -5.62 3.01
C ASP A 49 -1.16 -5.37 3.65
N PHE A 50 -2.23 -6.00 3.15
CA PHE A 50 -3.57 -5.92 3.73
C PHE A 50 -3.59 -6.43 5.17
N LEU A 51 -3.01 -7.61 5.44
CA LEU A 51 -2.89 -8.17 6.80
C LEU A 51 -2.06 -7.28 7.73
N ILE A 52 -1.00 -6.67 7.21
CA ILE A 52 -0.20 -5.70 7.97
C ILE A 52 -1.04 -4.47 8.26
N PHE A 53 -1.75 -3.89 7.28
CA PHE A 53 -2.50 -2.65 7.48
C PHE A 53 -3.70 -2.81 8.42
N ILE A 54 -4.36 -3.98 8.44
CA ILE A 54 -5.46 -4.24 9.39
C ILE A 54 -4.93 -4.42 10.82
N THR A 55 -3.76 -5.03 11.00
CA THR A 55 -3.14 -5.23 12.32
C THR A 55 -2.32 -4.03 12.80
N MET A 56 -1.98 -3.10 11.89
CA MET A 56 -1.21 -1.90 12.18
C MET A 56 -2.06 -0.84 12.88
N SER A 57 -1.53 -0.27 13.97
CA SER A 57 -2.11 0.89 14.67
C SER A 57 -2.11 2.14 13.78
N GLU A 58 -3.09 3.04 13.96
CA GLU A 58 -3.13 4.30 13.22
C GLU A 58 -1.91 5.20 13.45
N GLU A 59 -1.38 5.25 14.67
CA GLU A 59 -0.19 6.03 15.00
C GLU A 59 1.02 5.59 14.17
N ARG A 60 1.33 4.28 14.13
CA ARG A 60 2.40 3.74 13.28
C ARG A 60 2.16 4.05 11.80
N PHE A 61 0.91 3.99 11.34
CA PHE A 61 0.59 4.29 9.94
C PHE A 61 0.87 5.75 9.61
N ASN A 62 0.42 6.65 10.46
CA ASN A 62 0.64 8.08 10.33
C ASN A 62 2.13 8.43 10.41
N TYR A 63 2.88 7.81 11.33
CA TYR A 63 4.33 7.98 11.41
C TYR A 63 5.02 7.61 10.09
N LYS A 64 4.69 6.45 9.52
CA LYS A 64 5.34 5.94 8.31
C LYS A 64 4.94 6.65 7.02
N TYR A 65 3.68 7.08 6.90
CA TYR A 65 3.13 7.54 5.62
C TYR A 65 2.70 9.02 5.58
N ASN A 66 2.49 9.64 6.74
CA ASN A 66 2.05 11.03 6.86
C ASN A 66 3.10 11.96 7.50
N LEU A 67 3.96 11.45 8.41
CA LEU A 67 4.99 12.26 9.08
C LEU A 67 6.34 12.23 8.35
N GLN A 68 6.74 11.09 7.76
CA GLN A 68 8.00 10.96 7.01
C GLN A 68 7.97 11.58 5.60
N THR A 69 6.82 12.05 5.13
CA THR A 69 6.63 12.68 3.82
C THR A 69 6.65 14.21 3.87
N GLY A 70 6.93 14.80 5.04
CA GLY A 70 7.21 16.23 5.17
C GLY A 70 8.68 16.52 4.88
N PHE A 71 8.98 16.81 3.61
CA PHE A 71 10.06 17.73 3.24
C PHE A 71 9.41 19.06 2.87
#